data_AF-A0AAF0ZR51-F1
#
_entry.id   AF-A0AAF0ZR51-F1
#
_cell.length_a   1.000
_cell.length_b   1.000
_cell.length_c   1.000
_cell.angle_alpha   90.00
_cell.angle_beta   90.00
_cell.angle_gamma   90.00
#
_symmetry.space_group_name_H-M   'P 1'
#
loop_
_entity.id
_entity.type
_entity.pdbx_description
1 polymer ?
#
loop_
_entity_poly.entity_id
_entity_poly.type
_entity_poly.pdbx_seq_one_letter_code
_entity_poly.pdbx_strand_id
1 'polypeptide(L)' 'MNPPYFLGSKIGDDPQKFIDEVKKVVEVMQLTGSECVELAYYQLKDVAQIWFTQWKDNRSVDRTPMAW' A
#
# COMPACT_ATOMS: atom_id res chain seq x y z
N MET A 1 4.50 -11.45 -15.39
CA MET A 1 3.45 -10.48 -14.99
C MET A 1 4.15 -9.36 -14.24
N ASN A 2 3.76 -8.11 -14.48
CA ASN A 2 4.17 -7.03 -13.57
C ASN A 2 3.43 -7.20 -12.24
N PRO A 3 4.07 -6.93 -11.10
CA PRO A 3 3.37 -6.92 -9.82
C PRO A 3 2.22 -5.91 -9.89
N PRO A 4 1.03 -6.25 -9.34
CA PRO A 4 0.01 -5.24 -9.12
C PRO A 4 0.59 -4.14 -8.24
N TYR A 5 0.25 -2.89 -8.51
CA TYR A 5 0.79 -1.73 -7.80
C TYR A 5 -0.35 -0.77 -7.50
N PHE A 6 -0.42 -0.32 -6.25
CA PHE A 6 -1.45 0.60 -5.80
C PHE A 6 -0.80 1.68 -4.95
N LEU A 7 -1.03 2.94 -5.32
CA LEU A 7 -0.47 4.11 -4.66
C LEU A 7 -1.37 4.64 -3.54
N GLY A 8 -2.66 4.32 -3.58
CA GLY A 8 -3.68 4.80 -2.62
C GLY A 8 -3.86 6.32 -2.55
N SER A 9 -3.10 7.09 -3.31
CA SER A 9 -2.99 8.54 -3.26
C SER A 9 -3.40 9.22 -4.57
N LYS A 10 -3.62 8.44 -5.63
CA LYS A 10 -4.05 8.95 -6.93
C LYS A 10 -5.58 8.94 -7.02
N ILE A 11 -6.15 10.11 -7.32
CA ILE A 11 -7.59 10.26 -7.54
C ILE A 11 -8.01 9.42 -8.75
N GLY A 12 -9.00 8.56 -8.56
CA GLY A 12 -9.53 7.67 -9.61
C GLY A 12 -8.92 6.27 -9.64
N ASP A 13 -7.95 5.96 -8.77
CA ASP A 13 -7.57 4.57 -8.53
C ASP A 13 -8.73 3.83 -7.86
N ASP A 14 -9.13 2.69 -8.41
CA ASP A 14 -10.15 1.82 -7.83
C ASP A 14 -9.48 0.78 -6.90
N PRO A 15 -9.70 0.87 -5.57
CA PRO A 15 -9.12 -0.09 -4.63
C PRO A 15 -9.59 -1.53 -4.89
N GLN A 16 -10.80 -1.72 -5.42
CA GLN A 16 -11.35 -3.05 -5.68
C GLN A 16 -10.58 -3.74 -6.80
N LYS A 17 -10.27 -3.01 -7.88
CA LYS A 17 -9.46 -3.52 -8.99
C LYS A 17 -8.09 -4.03 -8.53
N PHE A 18 -7.43 -3.32 -7.61
CA PHE A 18 -6.16 -3.76 -7.04
C PHE A 18 -6.33 -5.07 -6.24
N ILE A 19 -7.37 -5.17 -5.40
CA ILE A 19 -7.68 -6.38 -4.64
C ILE A 19 -7.92 -7.57 -5.59
N ASP A 20 -8.65 -7.36 -6.69
CA ASP A 20 -8.95 -8.42 -7.66
C ASP A 20 -7.70 -8.90 -8.40
N GLU A 21 -6.78 -7.99 -8.75
CA GLU A 21 -5.48 -8.35 -9.34
C GLU A 21 -4.60 -9.13 -8.35
N VAL A 22 -4.55 -8.74 -7.07
CA VAL A 22 -3.82 -9.47 -6.03
C VAL A 22 -4.42 -10.87 -5.82
N LYS A 23 -5.75 -11.00 -5.75
CA LYS A 23 -6.42 -12.31 -5.65
C LYS A 23 -6.06 -13.22 -6.81
N LYS A 24 -6.05 -12.70 -8.04
CA LYS A 24 -5.65 -13.48 -9.22
C LYS A 24 -4.21 -13.98 -9.12
N VAL A 25 -3.29 -13.17 -8.59
CA VAL A 25 -1.89 -13.60 -8.35
C VAL A 25 -1.85 -14.72 -7.32
N VAL A 26 -2.55 -14.57 -6.20
CA VAL A 26 -2.63 -15.59 -5.15
C VAL A 26 -3.18 -16.91 -5.70
N GLU A 27 -4.25 -16.86 -6.49
CA GLU A 27 -4.87 -18.04 -7.11
C GLU A 27 -3.95 -18.72 -8.13
N VAL A 28 -3.34 -17.95 -9.03
CA VAL A 28 -2.45 -18.49 -10.08
C VAL A 28 -1.16 -19.08 -9.49
N MET A 29 -0.60 -18.45 -8.45
CA MET A 29 0.63 -18.89 -7.81
C MET A 29 0.41 -19.93 -6.70
N GLN A 30 -0.86 -20.22 -6.34
CA GLN A 30 -1.22 -21.12 -5.23
C GLN A 30 -0.51 -20.76 -3.91
N LEU A 31 -0.48 -19.47 -3.59
CA LEU A 31 0.22 -18.99 -2.40
C LEU A 31 -0.42 -19.53 -1.12
N THR A 32 0.43 -19.91 -0.17
CA THR A 32 0.04 -20.24 1.20
C THR A 32 -0.36 -18.98 1.96
N GLY A 33 -1.01 -19.15 3.13
CA GLY A 33 -1.41 -18.02 3.97
C GLY A 33 -0.24 -17.13 4.39
N SER A 34 0.93 -17.72 4.70
CA SER A 34 2.14 -16.97 5.04
C SER A 34 2.69 -16.17 3.85
N GLU A 35 2.70 -16.75 2.66
CA GLU A 35 3.15 -16.06 1.45
C GLU A 35 2.20 -14.92 1.05
N CYS A 36 0.89 -15.10 1.27
CA CYS A 36 -0.09 -14.02 1.12
C CYS A 36 0.19 -12.84 2.06
N VAL A 37 0.55 -13.12 3.32
CA VAL A 37 0.89 -12.08 4.31
C VAL A 37 2.18 -11.34 3.92
N GLU A 38 3.20 -12.06 3.48
CA GLU A 38 4.44 -11.44 2.98
C GLU A 38 4.17 -10.57 1.75
N LEU A 39 3.38 -11.06 0.79
CA LEU A 39 2.99 -10.30 -0.39
C LEU A 39 2.23 -9.03 -0.02
N ALA A 40 1.27 -9.12 0.92
CA ALA A 40 0.53 -7.95 1.40
C ALA A 40 1.46 -6.92 2.07
N TYR A 41 2.42 -7.38 2.88
CA TYR A 41 3.44 -6.51 3.48
C TYR A 41 4.27 -5.79 2.42
N TYR A 42 4.79 -6.54 1.43
CA TYR A 42 5.60 -5.98 0.35
C TYR A 42 4.84 -4.96 -0.50
N GLN A 43 3.55 -5.17 -0.72
CA GLN A 43 2.70 -4.27 -1.50
C GLN A 43 2.31 -3.00 -0.74
N LEU A 44 2.09 -3.11 0.58
CA LEU A 44 1.62 -1.99 1.39
C LEU A 44 2.75 -1.14 2.00
N LYS A 45 3.99 -1.64 2.06
CA LYS A 45 5.13 -0.88 2.60
C LYS A 45 5.36 0.44 1.86
N ASP A 46 5.21 0.44 0.53
CA ASP A 46 5.45 1.62 -0.31
C ASP A 46 4.30 2.62 -0.15
N VAL A 47 3.06 2.13 0.00
CA VAL A 47 1.88 2.97 0.32
C VAL A 47 2.07 3.66 1.66
N ALA A 48 2.49 2.93 2.69
CA ALA A 48 2.74 3.48 4.02
C ALA A 48 3.84 4.56 3.98
N GLN A 49 4.91 4.33 3.21
CA GLN A 49 5.99 5.32 3.02
C GLN A 49 5.48 6.59 2.32
N ILE A 50 4.65 6.45 1.29
CA ILE A 50 4.09 7.58 0.56
C ILE A 50 3.13 8.37 1.45
N TRP A 51 2.25 7.72 2.19
CA TRP A 51 1.38 8.37 3.16
C TRP A 51 2.16 9.10 4.24
N PHE A 52 3.21 8.48 4.79
CA PHE A 52 4.05 9.14 5.79
C PHE A 52 4.75 10.38 5.23
N THR A 53 5.26 10.30 4.00
CA THR A 53 5.93 11.42 3.32
C THR A 53 4.94 12.55 3.06
N GLN A 54 3.78 12.24 2.47
CA GLN A 54 2.70 13.21 2.24
C GLN A 54 2.21 13.85 3.54
N TRP A 55 2.02 13.06 4.60
CA TRP A 55 1.66 13.58 5.91
C TRP A 55 2.74 14.50 6.49
N LYS A 56 4.03 14.16 6.33
CA LYS A 56 5.16 14.99 6.77
C LYS A 56 5.23 16.30 5.99
N ASP A 57 5.04 16.26 4.67
CA ASP A 57 5.12 17.43 3.79
C ASP A 57 3.92 18.36 3.96
N ASN A 58 2.73 17.80 4.21
CA ASN A 58 1.52 18.56 4.54
C ASN A 58 1.55 19.17 5.95
N ARG A 59 2.48 18.77 6.83
CA ARG A 59 2.74 19.47 8.09
C ARG A 59 3.53 20.74 7.80
N SER A 60 2.83 21.81 7.45
CA SER A 60 3.39 23.17 7.38
C SER A 60 3.93 23.61 8.75
N VAL A 61 5.26 23.73 8.87
CA VAL A 61 6.12 24.62 9.69
C VAL A 61 5.80 24.91 11.18
N ASP A 62 4.60 24.70 11.71
CA ASP A 62 4.29 24.98 13.11
C ASP A 62 4.59 23.77 14.00
N ARG A 63 5.64 23.96 14.80
CA ARG A 63 6.23 22.97 15.68
C ARG A 63 5.35 22.79 16.92
N THR A 64 4.70 21.64 17.00
CA THR A 64 4.46 20.99 18.29
C THR A 64 4.84 19.52 18.15
N PRO A 65 5.87 19.03 18.86
CA PRO A 65 6.12 17.60 18.94
C PRO A 65 4.89 16.94 19.56
N MET A 66 4.33 15.93 18.90
CA MET A 66 3.33 15.09 19.55
C MET A 66 4.03 14.34 20.69
N ALA A 67 3.62 14.66 21.92
CA ALA A 67 3.79 13.72 23.02
C ALA A 67 2.84 12.55 22.76
N TRP A 68 3.40 11.34 22.81
CA TRP A 68 2.67 10.08 22.78
C TRP A 68 1.83 9.90 24.04
#